data_AF-A0A953HAH9-F1
#
_entry.id   AF-A0A953HAH9-F1
#
_cell.length_a   1.000
_cell.length_b   1.000
_cell.length_c   1.000
_cell.angle_alpha   90.00
_cell.angle_beta   90.00
_cell.angle_gamma   90.00
#
_symmetry.space_group_name_H-M   'P 1'
#
loop_
_entity.id
_entity.type
_entity.pdbx_description
1 polymer ?
#
loop_
_entity_poly.entity_id
_entity_poly.type
_entity_poly.pdbx_seq_one_letter_code
_entity_poly.pdbx_strand_id
1 'polypeptide(L)'
;MGEEKLGPSDADDELLSRICKILSTRLKANPYGWDGKLAEEIRALPPGLRAMAATHHLDISLTMDDIGWHFLNFGHPSHVEETELGLVELGLPEIAVIFREAYQLVQPHLEEIEGSEDYYEVMERVGAMKRINELTINATNLIGERGIYRYWVAYARQNPNRVFDQKAK
;
A
#
# COMPACT_ATOMS: atom_id res chain seq x y z
N MET A 1 20.89 -1.31 36.53
CA MET A 1 20.20 -0.89 35.29
C MET A 1 20.18 -2.10 34.40
N GLY A 2 19.07 -2.83 34.38
CA GLY A 2 18.90 -3.98 33.50
C GLY A 2 18.48 -3.47 32.14
N GLU A 3 19.25 -3.81 31.10
CA GLU A 3 18.76 -3.73 29.72
C GLU A 3 17.68 -4.80 29.58
N GLU A 4 16.42 -4.37 29.62
CA GLU A 4 15.29 -5.21 29.32
C GLU A 4 15.37 -5.53 27.82
N LYS A 5 15.79 -6.76 27.51
CA LYS A 5 15.77 -7.26 26.12
C LYS A 5 14.31 -7.35 25.69
N LEU A 6 13.88 -6.37 24.89
CA LEU A 6 12.60 -6.36 24.21
C LEU A 6 12.37 -7.71 23.50
N GLY A 7 11.15 -8.24 23.64
CA GLY A 7 10.76 -9.43 22.91
C GLY A 7 10.81 -9.17 21.39
N PRO A 8 10.87 -10.22 20.56
CA PRO A 8 10.89 -10.05 19.10
C PRO A 8 9.73 -9.18 18.56
N SER A 9 8.57 -9.21 19.23
CA SER A 9 7.39 -8.39 18.92
C SER A 9 7.58 -6.92 19.26
N ASP A 10 8.11 -6.60 20.44
CA ASP A 10 8.25 -5.20 20.85
C ASP A 10 9.30 -4.46 20.00
N ALA A 11 10.35 -5.17 19.56
CA ALA A 11 11.34 -4.64 18.63
C ALA A 11 10.79 -4.44 17.20
N ASP A 12 9.83 -5.27 16.78
CA ASP A 12 9.13 -5.10 15.50
C ASP A 12 8.22 -3.87 15.54
N ASP A 13 7.49 -3.68 16.64
CA ASP A 13 6.60 -2.54 16.84
C ASP A 13 7.38 -1.23 16.93
N GLU A 14 8.53 -1.21 17.61
CA GLU A 14 9.42 -0.04 17.65
C GLU A 14 9.95 0.32 16.26
N LEU A 15 10.38 -0.69 15.49
CA LEU A 15 10.89 -0.48 14.14
C LEU A 15 9.81 0.04 13.19
N LEU A 16 8.61 -0.54 13.25
CA LEU A 16 7.46 -0.07 12.48
C LEU A 16 7.09 1.37 12.85
N SER A 17 7.00 1.67 14.16
CA SER A 17 6.74 3.02 14.66
C SER A 17 7.76 4.04 14.14
N ARG A 18 9.04 3.67 14.13
CA ARG A 18 10.11 4.51 13.56
C ARG A 18 9.93 4.75 12.06
N ILE A 19 9.58 3.71 11.28
CA ILE A 19 9.30 3.84 9.84
C ILE A 19 8.13 4.80 9.62
N CYS A 20 7.00 4.57 10.30
CA CYS A 20 5.80 5.42 10.20
C CYS A 20 6.12 6.88 10.53
N LYS A 21 6.88 7.14 11.60
CA LYS A 21 7.30 8.49 11.98
C LYS A 21 8.12 9.19 10.89
N ILE A 22 9.02 8.47 10.22
CA ILE A 22 9.80 9.00 9.10
C ILE A 22 8.88 9.34 7.94
N LEU A 23 7.95 8.44 7.58
CA LEU A 23 6.99 8.67 6.51
C LEU A 23 6.12 9.90 6.78
N SER A 24 5.51 10.02 7.96
CA SER A 24 4.71 11.19 8.35
C SER A 24 5.51 12.50 8.36
N THR A 25 6.82 12.43 8.57
CA THR A 25 7.70 13.61 8.52
C THR A 25 8.01 14.01 7.07
N ARG A 26 8.17 13.06 6.15
CA ARG A 26 8.60 13.31 4.76
C ARG A 26 7.44 13.53 3.78
N LEU A 27 6.31 12.86 3.99
CA LEU A 27 5.13 12.97 3.17
C LEU A 27 4.23 14.08 3.73
N LYS A 28 3.83 15.02 2.87
CA LYS A 28 3.00 16.19 3.17
C LYS A 28 1.82 16.34 2.22
N ALA A 29 1.87 15.72 1.05
CA ALA A 29 0.77 15.67 0.12
C ALA A 29 -0.47 15.04 0.75
N ASN A 30 -1.65 15.53 0.36
CA ASN A 30 -2.91 14.91 0.75
C ASN A 30 -3.02 13.53 0.08
N PRO A 31 -3.14 12.42 0.84
CA PRO A 31 -3.21 11.10 0.24
C PRO A 31 -4.50 10.85 -0.55
N TYR A 32 -5.56 11.61 -0.27
CA TYR A 32 -6.83 11.58 -1.01
C TYR A 32 -6.87 12.59 -2.17
N GLY A 33 -5.75 13.27 -2.45
CA GLY A 33 -5.66 14.21 -3.56
C GLY A 33 -5.50 13.51 -4.89
N TRP A 34 -6.24 13.96 -5.92
CA TRP A 34 -6.14 13.44 -7.29
C TRP A 34 -5.18 14.26 -8.18
N ASP A 35 -4.13 14.84 -7.59
CA ASP A 35 -3.18 15.72 -8.29
C ASP A 35 -1.79 15.09 -8.49
N GLY A 36 -1.61 13.82 -8.09
CA GLY A 36 -0.37 13.07 -8.24
C GLY A 36 0.75 13.46 -7.27
N LYS A 37 0.59 14.48 -6.43
CA LYS A 37 1.66 14.97 -5.55
C LYS A 37 2.14 13.93 -4.54
N LEU A 38 1.24 13.09 -4.04
CA LEU A 38 1.64 11.99 -3.15
C LEU A 38 2.65 11.07 -3.84
N ALA A 39 2.39 10.69 -5.09
CA ALA A 39 3.30 9.83 -5.84
C ALA A 39 4.66 10.52 -6.10
N GLU A 40 4.67 11.83 -6.35
CA GLU A 40 5.91 12.60 -6.49
C GLU A 40 6.75 12.57 -5.21
N GLU A 41 6.14 12.80 -4.05
CA GLU A 41 6.83 12.73 -2.76
C GLU A 41 7.33 11.31 -2.45
N ILE A 42 6.53 10.29 -2.77
CA ILE A 42 6.91 8.88 -2.63
C ILE A 42 8.15 8.55 -3.47
N ARG A 43 8.21 9.01 -4.73
CA ARG A 43 9.36 8.77 -5.62
C ARG A 43 10.67 9.36 -5.11
N ALA A 44 10.61 10.45 -4.35
CA ALA A 44 11.78 11.09 -3.77
C ALA A 44 12.38 10.33 -2.58
N LEU A 45 11.70 9.28 -2.09
CA LEU A 45 12.18 8.47 -0.98
C LEU A 45 13.21 7.41 -1.41
N PRO A 46 14.09 6.96 -0.50
CA PRO A 46 14.92 5.77 -0.70
C PRO A 46 14.07 4.55 -1.10
N PRO A 47 14.57 3.62 -1.93
CA PRO A 47 13.74 2.57 -2.55
C PRO A 47 12.88 1.74 -1.57
N GLY A 48 13.45 1.32 -0.44
CA GLY A 48 12.70 0.56 0.56
C GLY A 48 11.63 1.41 1.27
N LEU A 49 11.96 2.66 1.61
CA LEU A 49 11.01 3.59 2.24
C LEU A 49 9.91 4.04 1.26
N ARG A 50 10.25 4.19 -0.02
CA ARG A 50 9.32 4.41 -1.14
C ARG A 50 8.31 3.27 -1.24
N ALA A 51 8.79 2.02 -1.23
CA ALA A 51 7.94 0.84 -1.28
C ALA A 51 6.97 0.75 -0.09
N MET A 52 7.46 1.09 1.11
CA MET A 52 6.61 1.19 2.30
C MET A 52 5.55 2.29 2.13
N ALA A 53 5.96 3.50 1.78
CA ALA A 53 5.02 4.60 1.56
C ALA A 53 3.91 4.25 0.55
N ALA A 54 4.28 3.65 -0.58
CA ALA A 54 3.35 3.30 -1.64
C ALA A 54 2.35 2.21 -1.25
N THR A 55 2.75 1.26 -0.38
CA THR A 55 1.88 0.14 0.01
C THR A 55 1.05 0.40 1.27
N HIS A 56 1.26 1.54 1.94
CA HIS A 56 0.56 1.90 3.18
C HIS A 56 -0.97 1.90 3.02
N HIS A 57 -1.47 2.60 2.01
CA HIS A 57 -2.89 2.76 1.79
C HIS A 57 -3.56 1.48 1.30
N LEU A 58 -2.81 0.60 0.63
CA LEU A 58 -3.32 -0.72 0.25
C LEU A 58 -3.60 -1.58 1.48
N ASP A 59 -2.70 -1.57 2.47
CA ASP A 59 -2.89 -2.31 3.72
C ASP A 59 -4.15 -1.84 4.48
N ILE A 60 -4.38 -0.52 4.53
CA ILE A 60 -5.58 0.08 5.12
C ILE A 60 -6.83 -0.40 4.37
N SER A 61 -6.83 -0.31 3.03
CA SER A 61 -7.98 -0.73 2.22
C SER A 61 -8.30 -2.20 2.38
N LEU A 62 -7.30 -3.09 2.38
CA LEU A 62 -7.52 -4.53 2.57
C LEU A 62 -7.99 -4.89 3.98
N THR A 63 -7.68 -4.04 4.98
CA THR A 63 -8.11 -4.24 6.37
C THR A 63 -9.54 -3.77 6.60
N MET A 64 -9.94 -2.67 5.95
CA MET A 64 -11.22 -2.00 6.20
C MET A 64 -12.32 -2.37 5.19
N ASP A 65 -11.94 -2.57 3.94
CA ASP A 65 -12.85 -2.69 2.79
C ASP A 65 -12.38 -3.82 1.86
N ASP A 66 -12.29 -3.53 0.56
CA ASP A 66 -11.80 -4.44 -0.48
C ASP A 66 -10.74 -3.76 -1.37
N ILE A 67 -10.07 -4.57 -2.20
CA ILE A 67 -9.00 -4.09 -3.08
C ILE A 67 -9.51 -3.12 -4.16
N GLY A 68 -10.78 -3.18 -4.56
CA GLY A 68 -11.33 -2.26 -5.53
C GLY A 68 -11.68 -0.90 -4.92
N TRP A 69 -12.20 -0.87 -3.69
CA TRP A 69 -12.44 0.36 -2.91
C TRP A 69 -11.17 1.21 -2.73
N HIS A 70 -10.00 0.55 -2.69
CA HIS A 70 -8.71 1.24 -2.71
C HIS A 70 -8.59 2.28 -3.82
N PHE A 71 -9.05 1.96 -5.03
CA PHE A 71 -8.84 2.82 -6.20
C PHE A 71 -9.72 4.06 -6.21
N LEU A 72 -10.77 4.11 -5.41
CA LEU A 72 -11.60 5.30 -5.27
C LEU A 72 -10.86 6.39 -4.50
N ASN A 73 -10.11 5.98 -3.47
CA ASN A 73 -9.35 6.90 -2.63
C ASN A 73 -7.94 7.13 -3.16
N PHE A 74 -7.35 6.13 -3.82
CA PHE A 74 -5.91 6.07 -4.11
C PHE A 74 -5.59 5.64 -5.54
N GLY A 75 -6.57 5.60 -6.44
CA GLY A 75 -6.45 5.07 -7.81
C GLY A 75 -5.83 6.01 -8.84
N HIS A 76 -5.27 7.15 -8.43
CA HIS A 76 -4.54 8.02 -9.33
C HIS A 76 -3.42 7.20 -10.01
N PRO A 77 -3.29 7.20 -11.36
CA PRO A 77 -2.45 6.24 -12.08
C PRO A 77 -1.00 6.21 -11.59
N SER A 78 -0.45 7.37 -11.23
CA SER A 78 0.92 7.45 -10.71
C SER A 78 1.08 6.78 -9.35
N HIS A 79 0.07 6.82 -8.47
CA HIS A 79 0.14 6.17 -7.17
C HIS A 79 -0.03 4.66 -7.31
N VAL A 80 -0.92 4.21 -8.19
CA VAL A 80 -1.08 2.78 -8.55
C VAL A 80 0.24 2.19 -9.06
N GLU A 81 0.96 2.90 -9.93
CA GLU A 81 2.28 2.48 -10.40
C GLU A 81 3.29 2.34 -9.25
N GLU A 82 3.34 3.31 -8.34
CA GLU A 82 4.21 3.25 -7.16
C GLU A 82 3.86 2.07 -6.24
N THR A 83 2.58 1.79 -6.05
CA THR A 83 2.11 0.68 -5.20
C THR A 83 2.56 -0.67 -5.78
N GLU A 84 2.44 -0.86 -7.09
CA GLU A 84 2.90 -2.08 -7.75
C GLU A 84 4.40 -2.29 -7.64
N LEU A 85 5.19 -1.24 -7.92
CA LEU A 85 6.64 -1.28 -7.76
C LEU A 85 7.02 -1.56 -6.29
N GLY A 86 6.29 -0.97 -5.35
CA GLY A 86 6.48 -1.18 -3.92
C GLY A 86 6.21 -2.62 -3.49
N LEU A 87 5.13 -3.23 -3.98
CA LEU A 87 4.83 -4.64 -3.72
C LEU A 87 5.96 -5.55 -4.23
N VAL A 88 6.46 -5.32 -5.45
CA VAL A 88 7.58 -6.09 -6.01
C VAL A 88 8.85 -5.89 -5.17
N GLU A 89 9.19 -4.66 -4.79
CA GLU A 89 10.37 -4.35 -3.97
C GLU A 89 10.30 -5.04 -2.59
N LEU A 90 9.11 -5.14 -1.99
CA LEU A 90 8.88 -5.84 -0.72
C LEU A 90 8.84 -7.37 -0.85
N GLY A 91 9.03 -7.92 -2.04
CA GLY A 91 8.99 -9.37 -2.29
C GLY A 91 7.57 -9.93 -2.36
N LEU A 92 6.61 -9.15 -2.83
CA LEU A 92 5.19 -9.49 -2.98
C LEU A 92 4.71 -9.43 -4.46
N PRO A 93 5.42 -10.03 -5.43
CA PRO A 93 5.06 -9.90 -6.85
C PRO A 93 3.68 -10.50 -7.17
N GLU A 94 3.25 -11.55 -6.47
CA GLU A 94 1.93 -12.14 -6.66
C GLU A 94 0.81 -11.16 -6.24
N ILE A 95 1.03 -10.38 -5.18
CA ILE A 95 0.09 -9.32 -4.78
C ILE A 95 0.07 -8.20 -5.81
N ALA A 96 1.23 -7.85 -6.40
CA ALA A 96 1.29 -6.84 -7.45
C ALA A 96 0.45 -7.24 -8.68
N VAL A 97 0.45 -8.53 -9.06
CA VAL A 97 -0.41 -9.06 -10.12
C VAL A 97 -1.89 -8.92 -9.76
N ILE A 98 -2.28 -9.34 -8.55
CA ILE A 98 -3.66 -9.23 -8.05
C ILE A 98 -4.13 -7.77 -8.03
N PHE A 99 -3.28 -6.86 -7.54
CA PHE A 99 -3.55 -5.44 -7.47
C PHE A 99 -3.74 -4.81 -8.86
N ARG A 100 -2.85 -5.13 -9.81
CA ARG A 100 -2.97 -4.66 -11.20
C ARG A 100 -4.25 -5.17 -11.86
N GLU A 101 -4.61 -6.43 -11.63
CA GLU A 101 -5.85 -7.02 -12.17
C GLU A 101 -7.08 -6.29 -11.61
N ALA A 102 -7.11 -6.05 -10.28
CA ALA A 102 -8.19 -5.30 -9.67
C ALA A 102 -8.28 -3.86 -10.22
N TYR A 103 -7.14 -3.19 -10.43
CA TYR A 103 -7.11 -1.87 -11.03
C TYR A 103 -7.71 -1.87 -12.44
N GLN A 104 -7.40 -2.87 -13.27
CA GLN A 104 -7.94 -3.00 -14.62
C GLN A 104 -9.46 -3.19 -14.65
N LEU A 105 -10.04 -3.78 -13.60
CA LEU A 105 -11.49 -3.91 -13.45
C LEU A 105 -12.15 -2.60 -13.07
N VAL A 106 -11.53 -1.80 -12.19
CA VAL A 106 -12.15 -0.58 -11.63
C VAL A 106 -11.86 0.67 -12.47
N GLN A 107 -10.65 0.80 -13.00
CA GLN A 107 -10.17 2.00 -13.69
C GLN A 107 -11.10 2.54 -14.79
N PRO A 108 -11.73 1.71 -15.65
CA PRO A 108 -12.63 2.20 -16.69
C PRO A 108 -13.91 2.87 -16.15
N HIS A 109 -14.22 2.69 -14.87
CA HIS A 109 -15.47 3.11 -14.25
C HIS A 109 -15.28 4.18 -13.17
N LEU A 110 -14.05 4.64 -12.92
CA LEU A 110 -13.77 5.63 -11.87
C LEU A 110 -14.54 6.93 -12.04
N GLU A 111 -14.66 7.45 -13.26
CA GLU A 111 -15.44 8.67 -13.55
C GLU A 111 -16.93 8.49 -13.24
N GLU A 112 -17.46 7.29 -13.50
CA GLU A 112 -18.85 6.97 -13.21
C GLU A 112 -19.09 6.86 -11.70
N ILE A 113 -18.18 6.19 -10.99
CA ILE A 113 -18.25 6.02 -9.53
C ILE A 113 -18.15 7.37 -8.82
N GLU A 114 -17.27 8.27 -9.28
CA GLU A 114 -17.17 9.64 -8.74
C GLU A 114 -18.49 10.42 -8.93
N GLY A 115 -19.23 10.15 -9.99
CA GLY A 115 -20.53 10.76 -10.27
C GLY A 115 -21.73 10.11 -9.57
N SER A 116 -21.62 8.84 -9.15
CA SER A 116 -22.74 8.07 -8.57
C SER A 116 -22.63 7.81 -7.07
N GLU A 117 -21.46 8.03 -6.45
CA GLU A 117 -21.05 7.65 -5.08
C GLU A 117 -21.17 6.14 -4.72
N ASP A 118 -22.00 5.35 -5.43
CA ASP A 118 -22.20 3.93 -5.16
C ASP A 118 -21.28 3.02 -6.00
N TYR A 119 -20.09 2.78 -5.46
CA TYR A 119 -19.12 1.81 -5.98
C TYR A 119 -19.70 0.41 -6.22
N TYR A 120 -20.43 -0.11 -5.25
CA TYR A 120 -20.87 -1.50 -5.24
C TYR A 120 -21.91 -1.71 -6.34
N GLU A 121 -22.84 -0.78 -6.50
CA GLU A 121 -23.83 -0.82 -7.58
C GLU A 121 -23.15 -0.81 -8.97
N VAL A 122 -22.16 0.06 -9.18
CA VAL A 122 -21.43 0.12 -10.46
C VAL A 122 -20.70 -1.20 -10.72
N MET A 123 -19.96 -1.73 -9.73
CA MET A 123 -19.21 -2.97 -9.88
C MET A 123 -20.10 -4.21 -10.03
N GLU A 124 -21.27 -4.24 -9.40
CA GLU A 124 -22.27 -5.29 -9.59
C GLU A 124 -22.87 -5.24 -11.00
N ARG A 125 -23.24 -4.05 -11.46
CA ARG A 125 -23.85 -3.85 -12.78
C ARG A 125 -22.92 -4.26 -13.93
N VAL A 126 -21.62 -3.96 -13.82
CA VAL A 126 -20.63 -4.37 -14.82
C VAL A 126 -20.13 -5.81 -14.63
N GLY A 127 -20.62 -6.51 -13.61
CA GLY A 127 -20.29 -7.92 -13.34
C GLY A 127 -18.89 -8.15 -12.77
N ALA A 128 -18.22 -7.10 -12.29
CA ALA A 128 -16.85 -7.18 -11.76
C ALA A 128 -16.80 -7.57 -10.27
N MET A 129 -17.88 -7.31 -9.51
CA MET A 129 -17.86 -7.43 -8.04
C MET A 129 -17.44 -8.81 -7.54
N LYS A 130 -17.89 -9.89 -8.19
CA LYS A 130 -17.49 -11.26 -7.83
C LYS A 130 -15.96 -11.43 -7.95
N ARG A 131 -15.37 -10.94 -9.04
CA ARG A 131 -13.93 -11.08 -9.27
C ARG A 131 -13.13 -10.22 -8.30
N ILE A 132 -13.58 -9.01 -8.00
CA ILE A 132 -12.96 -8.14 -6.99
C ILE A 132 -12.94 -8.85 -5.63
N ASN A 133 -14.05 -9.46 -5.21
CA ASN A 133 -14.11 -10.21 -3.96
C ASN A 133 -13.12 -11.39 -3.92
N GLU A 134 -13.01 -12.15 -5.02
CA GLU A 134 -12.00 -13.22 -5.13
C GLU A 134 -10.57 -12.68 -5.01
N LEU A 135 -10.27 -11.56 -5.68
CA LEU A 135 -8.96 -10.90 -5.64
C LEU A 135 -8.63 -10.40 -4.23
N THR A 136 -9.59 -9.76 -3.54
CA THR A 136 -9.44 -9.34 -2.14
C THR A 136 -9.12 -10.51 -1.23
N ILE A 137 -9.91 -11.58 -1.30
CA ILE A 137 -9.69 -12.78 -0.47
C ILE A 137 -8.31 -13.38 -0.75
N ASN A 138 -7.90 -13.48 -2.01
CA ASN A 138 -6.58 -13.99 -2.38
C ASN A 138 -5.44 -13.12 -1.85
N ALA A 139 -5.55 -11.79 -1.99
CA ALA A 139 -4.56 -10.85 -1.46
C ALA A 139 -4.44 -10.97 0.06
N THR A 140 -5.57 -10.94 0.78
CA THR A 140 -5.59 -11.06 2.23
C THR A 140 -5.03 -12.39 2.72
N ASN A 141 -5.31 -13.51 2.04
CA ASN A 141 -4.74 -14.82 2.39
C ASN A 141 -3.22 -14.88 2.21
N LEU A 142 -2.71 -14.30 1.12
CA LEU A 142 -1.26 -14.25 0.84
C LEU A 142 -0.52 -13.33 1.83
N ILE A 143 -1.11 -12.18 2.15
CA ILE A 143 -0.56 -11.20 3.10
C ILE A 143 -0.70 -11.68 4.55
N GLY A 144 -1.73 -12.46 4.88
CA GLY A 144 -2.01 -13.00 6.20
C GLY A 144 -2.38 -11.94 7.26
N GLU A 145 -2.62 -12.40 8.49
CA GLU A 145 -3.22 -11.62 9.58
C GLU A 145 -2.46 -10.37 10.03
N ARG A 146 -1.16 -10.27 9.72
CA ARG A 146 -0.32 -9.13 10.13
C ARG A 146 -0.15 -8.08 9.03
N GLY A 147 -0.89 -8.20 7.94
CA GLY A 147 -0.87 -7.20 6.88
C GLY A 147 0.48 -7.10 6.17
N ILE A 148 0.61 -6.04 5.38
CA ILE A 148 1.81 -5.69 4.63
C ILE A 148 2.92 -5.21 5.59
N TYR A 149 2.59 -4.64 6.76
CA TYR A 149 3.59 -4.11 7.70
C TYR A 149 4.60 -5.15 8.22
N ARG A 150 4.23 -6.43 8.30
CA ARG A 150 5.21 -7.49 8.62
C ARG A 150 6.34 -7.56 7.59
N TYR A 151 6.03 -7.31 6.32
CA TYR A 151 7.00 -7.29 5.24
C TYR A 151 7.87 -6.04 5.29
N TRP A 152 7.32 -4.91 5.74
CA TRP A 152 8.12 -3.70 5.96
C TRP A 152 9.21 -3.93 7.01
N VAL A 153 8.82 -4.51 8.14
CA VAL A 153 9.74 -4.80 9.25
C VAL A 153 10.81 -5.80 8.82
N ALA A 154 10.41 -6.90 8.16
CA ALA A 154 11.35 -7.88 7.63
C ALA A 154 12.32 -7.26 6.60
N TYR A 155 11.79 -6.48 5.68
CA TYR A 155 12.57 -5.80 4.64
C TYR A 155 13.56 -4.80 5.25
N ALA A 156 13.12 -3.96 6.21
CA ALA A 156 13.96 -2.96 6.86
C ALA A 156 15.14 -3.56 7.62
N ARG A 157 14.94 -4.74 8.23
CA ARG A 157 16.01 -5.49 8.91
C ARG A 157 17.06 -6.00 7.92
N GLN A 158 16.63 -6.47 6.76
CA GLN A 158 17.52 -7.02 5.73
C GLN A 158 18.21 -5.91 4.91
N ASN A 159 17.54 -4.78 4.72
CA ASN A 159 17.95 -3.71 3.82
C ASN A 159 17.93 -2.32 4.49
N PRO A 160 18.57 -2.12 5.66
CA PRO A 160 18.45 -0.87 6.42
C PRO A 160 18.89 0.36 5.62
N ASN A 161 19.90 0.24 4.78
CA ASN A 161 20.40 1.33 3.93
C ASN A 161 19.37 1.78 2.88
N ARG A 162 18.50 0.87 2.41
CA ARG A 162 17.44 1.21 1.44
C ARG A 162 16.24 1.91 2.08
N VAL A 163 16.18 1.94 3.41
CA VAL A 163 15.07 2.52 4.18
C VAL A 163 15.50 3.80 4.92
N PHE A 164 16.67 3.77 5.57
CA PHE A 164 17.10 4.82 6.50
C PHE A 164 18.15 5.78 5.94
N ASP A 165 18.87 5.41 4.87
CA ASP A 165 19.86 6.32 4.31
C ASP A 165 19.20 7.50 3.60
N GLN A 166 19.68 8.70 3.91
CA GLN A 166 19.20 9.96 3.31
C GLN A 166 19.81 10.22 1.93
N LYS A 167 20.64 9.31 1.42
CA LYS A 167 21.39 9.45 0.16
C LYS A 167 20.81 8.54 -0.91
N ALA A 168 19.56 8.78 -1.31
CA ALA A 168 19.14 8.35 -2.65
C ALA A 168 19.70 9.41 -3.62
N LYS A 169 20.75 9.06 -4.36
CA LYS A 169 21.28 9.86 -5.47
C LYS A 169 20.38 9.72 -6.68
#